data_AF-A0AAD1ZCZ6-F1
#
_entry.id   AF-A0AAD1ZCZ6-F1
#
_cell.length_a   1.000
_cell.length_b   1.000
_cell.length_c   1.000
_cell.angle_alpha   90.00
_cell.angle_beta   90.00
_cell.angle_gamma   90.00
#
_symmetry.space_group_name_H-M   'P 1'
#
loop_
_entity.id
_entity.type
_entity.pdbx_description
1 polymer ?
#
loop_
_entity_poly.entity_id
_entity_poly.type
_entity_poly.pdbx_seq_one_letter_code
_entity_poly.pdbx_strand_id
1 'polypeptide(L)'
;MSHSNRFLFTNGVVSPSPDTPPVTTLLEAHPGAYTTTRTHSNGSELLFWGRHLTRLSNSIKILLTARPKLLFENPEKNGVPFLGFLTRSVNWDSAIEVLVNDSIRKSLPTALKERKCGEELAITTLVSGNLEKLSDSGVEFDEESICKLLDVYLHIAGYVPPLYGVPGNGARLAVVGPGRDVATAKYSDWVR
;
A
#
# COMPACT_ATOMS: atom_id res chain seq x y z
N MET A 1 21.84 -16.71 -7.84
CA MET A 1 20.42 -16.30 -7.89
C MET A 1 20.40 -14.80 -8.16
N SER A 2 19.85 -14.36 -9.28
CA SER A 2 19.82 -12.93 -9.63
C SER A 2 19.01 -12.17 -8.57
N HIS A 3 19.63 -11.27 -7.82
CA HIS A 3 18.91 -10.31 -6.98
C HIS A 3 17.92 -9.56 -7.90
N SER A 4 16.63 -9.80 -7.73
CA SER A 4 15.62 -8.96 -8.37
C SER A 4 15.80 -7.56 -7.80
N ASN A 5 15.83 -6.52 -8.63
CA ASN A 5 15.85 -5.17 -8.12
C ASN A 5 14.61 -4.95 -7.25
N ARG A 6 14.83 -4.56 -6.00
CA ARG A 6 13.80 -4.29 -5.00
C ARG A 6 13.96 -2.87 -4.52
N PHE A 7 12.84 -2.21 -4.34
CA PHE A 7 12.78 -0.84 -3.87
C PHE A 7 11.76 -0.72 -2.76
N LEU A 8 12.11 0.03 -1.73
CA LEU A 8 11.16 0.51 -0.74
C LEU A 8 11.05 2.02 -0.91
N PHE A 9 9.83 2.51 -1.05
CA PHE A 9 9.54 3.93 -1.03
C PHE A 9 8.63 4.25 0.14
N THR A 10 8.83 5.41 0.75
CA THR A 10 7.93 5.99 1.76
C THR A 10 7.45 7.33 1.24
N ASN A 11 6.15 7.49 1.03
CA ASN A 11 5.52 8.70 0.47
C ASN A 11 6.17 9.18 -0.83
N GLY A 12 6.56 8.26 -1.70
CA GLY A 12 7.23 8.53 -2.97
C GLY A 12 8.74 8.73 -2.89
N VAL A 13 9.35 8.75 -1.70
CA VAL A 13 10.81 8.89 -1.53
C VAL A 13 11.46 7.52 -1.38
N VAL A 14 12.49 7.24 -2.17
CA VAL A 14 13.20 5.95 -2.13
C VAL A 14 14.06 5.83 -0.86
N SER A 15 13.99 4.69 -0.19
CA SER A 15 14.89 4.36 0.91
C SER A 15 16.28 4.01 0.36
N PRO A 16 17.37 4.58 0.89
CA PRO A 16 18.72 4.49 0.31
C PRO A 16 19.43 3.12 0.49
N SER A 17 18.71 2.01 0.71
CA SER A 17 19.34 0.73 1.03
C SER A 17 19.77 -0.04 -0.22
N PRO A 18 21.05 -0.50 -0.31
CA PRO A 18 21.50 -1.39 -1.38
C PRO A 18 20.83 -2.78 -1.30
N ASP A 19 20.30 -3.16 -0.12
CA ASP A 19 19.52 -4.38 0.09
C ASP A 19 18.15 -4.03 0.66
N THR A 20 17.21 -3.71 -0.23
CA THR A 20 15.80 -3.57 0.19
C THR A 20 15.30 -4.92 0.72
N PRO A 21 14.79 -4.99 1.96
CA PRO A 21 14.38 -6.24 2.58
C PRO A 21 13.18 -6.88 1.84
N PRO A 22 12.90 -8.17 2.09
CA PRO A 22 11.70 -8.81 1.59
C PRO A 22 10.42 -8.07 2.03
N VAL A 23 9.34 -8.24 1.26
CA VAL A 23 8.04 -7.62 1.58
C VAL A 23 7.50 -8.08 2.94
N THR A 24 7.84 -9.29 3.38
CA THR A 24 7.45 -9.81 4.70
C THR A 24 8.00 -8.93 5.82
N THR A 25 9.28 -8.55 5.75
CA THR A 25 9.91 -7.67 6.72
C THR A 25 9.23 -6.30 6.79
N LEU A 26 8.79 -5.74 5.65
CA LEU A 26 8.01 -4.49 5.65
C LEU A 26 6.70 -4.65 6.42
N LEU A 27 5.95 -5.72 6.11
CA LEU A 27 4.64 -5.99 6.69
C LEU A 27 4.72 -6.39 8.18
N GLU A 28 5.84 -6.96 8.61
CA GLU A 28 6.15 -7.26 10.01
C GLU A 28 6.55 -6.01 10.79
N ALA A 29 7.29 -5.10 10.16
CA ALA A 29 7.84 -3.91 10.81
C ALA A 29 6.80 -2.80 11.03
N HIS A 30 5.75 -2.73 10.20
CA HIS A 30 4.78 -1.64 10.26
C HIS A 30 3.35 -2.19 10.31
N PRO A 31 2.54 -1.81 11.32
CA PRO A 31 1.12 -2.14 11.35
C PRO A 31 0.39 -1.36 10.24
N GLY A 32 -0.58 -1.98 9.59
CA GLY A 32 -1.43 -1.24 8.65
C GLY A 32 -2.30 -2.11 7.74
N ALA A 33 -2.96 -1.42 6.82
CA ALA A 33 -3.70 -2.06 5.74
C ALA A 33 -2.83 -2.14 4.50
N TYR A 34 -2.88 -3.28 3.79
CA TYR A 34 -2.04 -3.45 2.61
C TYR A 34 -2.78 -4.09 1.43
N THR A 35 -2.26 -3.83 0.23
CA THR A 35 -2.72 -4.44 -1.01
C THR A 35 -1.52 -4.73 -1.89
N THR A 36 -1.54 -5.88 -2.58
CA THR A 36 -0.50 -6.23 -3.55
C THR A 36 -1.13 -6.35 -4.92
N THR A 37 -0.57 -5.64 -5.88
CA THR A 37 -0.87 -5.75 -7.32
C THR A 37 0.42 -6.04 -8.10
N ARG A 38 0.31 -6.12 -9.41
CA ARG A 38 1.45 -6.19 -10.32
C ARG A 38 1.20 -5.34 -11.56
N THR A 39 2.28 -4.98 -12.24
CA THR A 39 2.17 -4.42 -13.58
C THR A 39 1.84 -5.51 -14.60
N HIS A 40 1.28 -5.08 -15.73
CA HIS A 40 1.19 -5.86 -16.95
C HIS A 40 1.41 -4.97 -18.17
N SER A 41 1.34 -5.56 -19.37
CA SER A 41 1.59 -4.84 -20.62
C SER A 41 3.00 -4.23 -20.64
N ASN A 42 4.00 -4.96 -20.12
CA ASN A 42 5.39 -4.53 -20.03
C ASN A 42 5.57 -3.29 -19.13
N GLY A 43 4.90 -3.27 -17.98
CA GLY A 43 5.02 -2.19 -17.00
C GLY A 43 4.11 -0.98 -17.21
N SER A 44 3.29 -0.94 -18.27
CA SER A 44 2.48 0.24 -18.60
C SER A 44 1.19 0.35 -17.80
N GLU A 45 0.69 -0.76 -17.27
CA GLU A 45 -0.61 -0.81 -16.59
C GLU A 45 -0.52 -1.55 -15.26
N LEU A 46 -1.32 -1.14 -14.28
CA LEU A 46 -1.48 -1.80 -12.99
C LEU A 46 -2.72 -2.69 -13.00
N LEU A 47 -2.53 -3.97 -12.70
CA LEU A 47 -3.59 -4.96 -12.80
C LEU A 47 -4.69 -4.67 -11.75
N PHE A 48 -5.93 -4.48 -12.22
CA PHE A 48 -7.13 -4.23 -11.40
C PHE A 48 -6.97 -3.10 -10.36
N TRP A 49 -6.18 -2.07 -10.68
CA TRP A 49 -5.76 -1.06 -9.70
C TRP A 49 -6.89 -0.43 -8.88
N GLY A 50 -7.97 0.01 -9.53
CA GLY A 50 -9.13 0.57 -8.83
C GLY A 50 -9.72 -0.37 -7.78
N ARG A 51 -9.81 -1.69 -8.07
CA ARG A 51 -10.28 -2.70 -7.11
C ARG A 51 -9.32 -2.85 -5.93
N HIS A 52 -8.02 -2.74 -6.18
CA HIS A 52 -7.00 -2.80 -5.13
C HIS A 52 -7.08 -1.60 -4.18
N LEU A 53 -7.34 -0.39 -4.72
CA LEU A 53 -7.56 0.83 -3.92
C LEU A 53 -8.85 0.76 -3.10
N THR A 54 -9.97 0.34 -3.70
CA THR A 54 -11.23 0.16 -2.96
C THR A 54 -11.06 -0.83 -1.80
N ARG A 55 -10.38 -1.96 -2.04
CA ARG A 55 -10.10 -2.94 -0.97
C ARG A 55 -9.21 -2.37 0.12
N LEU A 56 -8.21 -1.57 -0.25
CA LEU A 56 -7.31 -0.93 0.71
C LEU A 56 -8.06 0.06 1.59
N SER A 57 -8.87 0.95 1.00
CA SER A 57 -9.75 1.87 1.74
C SER A 57 -10.71 1.13 2.67
N ASN A 58 -11.37 0.06 2.21
CA ASN A 58 -12.24 -0.76 3.05
C ASN A 58 -11.49 -1.39 4.23
N SER A 59 -10.27 -1.87 4.00
CA SER A 59 -9.42 -2.42 5.06
C SER A 59 -9.12 -1.37 6.13
N ILE A 60 -8.80 -0.14 5.71
CA ILE A 60 -8.53 0.99 6.62
C ILE A 60 -9.78 1.34 7.43
N LYS A 61 -10.94 1.49 6.78
CA LYS A 61 -12.24 1.75 7.45
C LYS A 61 -12.54 0.68 8.52
N ILE A 62 -12.31 -0.59 8.19
CA ILE A 62 -12.53 -1.72 9.10
C ILE A 62 -11.52 -1.67 10.27
N LEU A 63 -10.23 -1.44 10.00
CA LEU A 63 -9.21 -1.34 11.05
C LEU A 63 -9.50 -0.17 12.00
N LEU A 64 -9.85 1.00 11.47
CA LEU A 64 -10.24 2.17 12.26
C LEU A 64 -11.40 1.89 13.21
N THR A 65 -12.37 1.11 12.76
CA THR A 65 -13.58 0.82 13.53
C THR A 65 -13.36 -0.30 14.54
N ALA A 66 -12.72 -1.39 14.12
CA ALA A 66 -12.65 -2.62 14.89
C ALA A 66 -11.36 -2.76 15.71
N ARG A 67 -10.21 -2.34 15.16
CA ARG A 67 -8.88 -2.49 15.79
C ARG A 67 -7.93 -1.35 15.40
N PRO A 68 -8.15 -0.11 15.89
CA PRO A 68 -7.34 1.04 15.51
C PRO A 68 -5.84 0.88 15.78
N LYS A 69 -5.47 0.04 16.77
CA LYS A 69 -4.08 -0.32 17.13
C LYS A 69 -3.31 -0.99 15.99
N LEU A 70 -4.01 -1.57 15.01
CA LEU A 70 -3.41 -2.20 13.82
C LEU A 70 -3.22 -1.21 12.66
N LEU A 71 -3.66 0.04 12.82
CA LEU A 71 -3.42 1.11 11.86
C LEU A 71 -2.49 2.18 12.42
N PHE A 72 -2.67 2.55 13.68
CA PHE A 72 -1.83 3.52 14.38
C PHE A 72 -1.09 2.85 15.52
N GLU A 73 0.22 3.09 15.62
CA GLU A 73 0.96 2.72 16.82
C GLU A 73 0.51 3.61 17.99
N ASN A 74 0.05 2.98 19.07
CA ASN A 74 -0.41 3.65 20.31
C ASN A 74 -1.55 4.67 20.13
N PRO A 75 -2.74 4.26 19.64
CA PRO A 75 -3.87 5.17 19.42
C PRO A 75 -4.40 5.81 20.72
N GLU A 76 -4.10 5.22 21.87
CA GLU A 76 -4.54 5.70 23.19
C GLU A 76 -3.92 7.05 23.57
N LYS A 77 -2.79 7.45 22.95
CA LYS A 77 -2.14 8.75 23.22
C LYS A 77 -2.98 9.96 22.78
N ASN A 78 -3.81 9.82 21.74
CA ASN A 78 -4.53 10.94 21.11
C ASN A 78 -6.05 10.93 21.39
N GLY A 79 -6.53 9.97 22.19
CA GLY A 79 -7.88 9.92 22.71
C GLY A 79 -8.98 9.48 21.74
N VAL A 80 -10.14 9.16 22.30
CA VAL A 80 -11.39 8.77 21.61
C VAL A 80 -11.90 9.80 20.57
N PRO A 81 -11.78 11.13 20.79
CA PRO A 81 -12.29 12.12 19.83
C PRO A 81 -11.65 12.05 18.44
N PHE A 82 -10.34 11.80 18.37
CA PHE A 82 -9.60 11.68 17.11
C PHE A 82 -10.09 10.47 16.28
N LEU A 83 -10.22 9.30 16.91
CA LEU A 83 -10.74 8.10 16.24
C LEU A 83 -12.21 8.27 15.82
N GLY A 84 -13.02 8.97 16.63
CA GLY A 84 -14.39 9.33 16.29
C GLY A 84 -14.49 10.23 15.06
N PHE A 85 -13.56 11.16 14.90
CA PHE A 85 -13.49 12.01 13.71
C PHE A 85 -13.07 11.21 12.47
N LEU A 86 -12.00 10.41 12.57
CA LEU A 86 -11.50 9.56 11.47
C LEU A 86 -12.56 8.63 10.89
N THR A 87 -13.44 8.09 11.74
CA THR A 87 -14.47 7.14 11.33
C THR A 87 -15.69 7.79 10.69
N ARG A 88 -15.98 9.07 10.97
CA ARG A 88 -17.22 9.73 10.55
C ARG A 88 -17.04 10.79 9.46
N SER A 89 -15.91 11.49 9.45
CA SER A 89 -15.75 12.71 8.65
C SER A 89 -14.92 12.53 7.38
N VAL A 90 -14.16 11.43 7.27
CA VAL A 90 -13.15 11.26 6.22
C VAL A 90 -13.69 10.43 5.08
N ASN A 91 -13.56 10.94 3.85
CA ASN A 91 -13.80 10.14 2.65
C ASN A 91 -12.57 9.29 2.32
N TRP A 92 -12.42 8.16 3.03
CA TRP A 92 -11.27 7.26 2.86
C TRP A 92 -11.07 6.74 1.43
N ASP A 93 -12.11 6.63 0.61
CA ASP A 93 -11.93 6.19 -0.77
C ASP A 93 -11.13 7.24 -1.57
N SER A 94 -11.52 8.52 -1.46
CA SER A 94 -10.83 9.65 -2.07
C SER A 94 -9.44 9.88 -1.47
N ALA A 95 -9.34 9.90 -0.14
CA ALA A 95 -8.07 10.14 0.55
C ALA A 95 -7.00 9.09 0.18
N ILE A 96 -7.37 7.81 0.19
CA ILE A 96 -6.44 6.73 -0.16
C ILE A 96 -6.11 6.73 -1.65
N GLU A 97 -7.09 7.02 -2.52
CA GLU A 97 -6.83 7.15 -3.95
C GLU A 97 -5.81 8.24 -4.23
N VAL A 98 -6.00 9.45 -3.69
CA VAL A 98 -5.08 10.58 -3.90
C VAL A 98 -3.69 10.26 -3.35
N LEU A 99 -3.61 9.80 -2.10
CA LEU A 99 -2.33 9.58 -1.41
C LEU A 99 -1.50 8.47 -2.06
N VAL A 100 -2.14 7.33 -2.37
CA VAL A 100 -1.44 6.19 -2.95
C VAL A 100 -1.06 6.46 -4.40
N ASN A 101 -1.94 7.10 -5.19
CA ASN A 101 -1.61 7.45 -6.57
C ASN A 101 -0.46 8.45 -6.66
N ASP A 102 -0.39 9.43 -5.75
CA ASP A 102 0.75 10.35 -5.68
C ASP A 102 2.06 9.59 -5.40
N SER A 103 2.05 8.67 -4.42
CA SER A 103 3.22 7.84 -4.13
C SER A 103 3.61 6.96 -5.32
N ILE A 104 2.65 6.30 -5.98
CA ILE A 104 2.91 5.46 -7.16
C ILE A 104 3.50 6.28 -8.30
N ARG A 105 2.95 7.47 -8.58
CA ARG A 105 3.43 8.36 -9.64
C ARG A 105 4.88 8.78 -9.42
N LYS A 106 5.30 8.98 -8.17
CA LYS A 106 6.68 9.33 -7.79
C LYS A 106 7.62 8.13 -7.85
N SER A 107 7.16 6.94 -7.42
CA SER A 107 8.01 5.76 -7.26
C SER A 107 8.16 4.89 -8.51
N LEU A 108 7.08 4.72 -9.27
CA LEU A 108 7.01 3.76 -10.37
C LEU A 108 8.03 4.05 -11.50
N PRO A 109 8.28 5.31 -11.92
CA PRO A 109 9.28 5.60 -12.96
C PRO A 109 10.67 5.09 -12.61
N THR A 110 11.09 5.23 -11.35
CA THR A 110 12.39 4.75 -10.86
C THR A 110 12.47 3.23 -10.94
N ALA A 111 11.45 2.51 -10.44
CA ALA A 111 11.44 1.06 -10.49
C ALA A 111 11.36 0.51 -11.93
N LEU A 112 10.62 1.19 -12.83
CA LEU A 112 10.51 0.81 -14.24
C LEU A 112 11.81 1.01 -15.01
N LYS A 113 12.65 1.98 -14.63
CA LYS A 113 13.96 2.23 -15.25
C LYS A 113 14.96 1.12 -14.92
N GLU A 114 14.90 0.60 -13.71
CA GLU A 114 15.85 -0.39 -13.20
C GLU A 114 15.41 -1.84 -13.46
N ARG A 115 14.20 -2.08 -13.98
CA ARG A 115 13.70 -3.43 -14.26
C ARG A 115 14.40 -4.06 -15.47
N LYS A 116 14.42 -5.39 -15.54
CA LYS A 116 14.88 -6.08 -16.75
C LYS A 116 13.85 -6.00 -17.87
N CYS A 117 14.32 -6.01 -19.12
CA CYS A 117 13.41 -6.01 -20.27
C CYS A 117 12.45 -7.21 -20.23
N GLY A 118 11.14 -6.95 -20.38
CA GLY A 118 10.09 -7.98 -20.32
C GLY A 118 9.69 -8.44 -18.90
N GLU A 119 10.38 -7.97 -17.86
CA GLU A 119 10.02 -8.19 -16.45
C GLU A 119 8.89 -7.24 -16.04
N GLU A 120 7.87 -7.75 -15.36
CA GLU A 120 6.83 -6.95 -14.72
C GLU A 120 7.24 -6.61 -13.28
N LEU A 121 6.49 -5.77 -12.57
CA LEU A 121 6.75 -5.41 -11.18
C LEU A 121 5.63 -5.92 -10.29
N ALA A 122 5.96 -6.60 -9.20
CA ALA A 122 5.05 -6.80 -8.07
C ALA A 122 5.14 -5.57 -7.16
N ILE A 123 3.98 -5.02 -6.80
CA ILE A 123 3.87 -3.80 -6.00
C ILE A 123 3.00 -4.09 -4.80
N THR A 124 3.58 -4.01 -3.61
CA THR A 124 2.83 -4.04 -2.35
C THR A 124 2.78 -2.64 -1.76
N THR A 125 1.57 -2.14 -1.61
CA THR A 125 1.27 -0.88 -0.94
C THR A 125 0.78 -1.19 0.45
N LEU A 126 1.45 -0.63 1.47
CA LEU A 126 1.03 -0.64 2.86
C LEU A 126 0.74 0.81 3.27
N VAL A 127 -0.41 1.05 3.88
CA VAL A 127 -0.77 2.33 4.48
C VAL A 127 -0.81 2.15 5.99
N SER A 128 0.00 2.94 6.68
CA SER A 128 0.12 2.98 8.13
C SER A 128 -0.17 4.38 8.65
N GLY A 129 -0.59 4.48 9.90
CA GLY A 129 -0.83 5.73 10.59
C GLY A 129 0.34 6.08 11.51
N ASN A 130 0.88 7.28 11.35
CA ASN A 130 1.97 7.83 12.13
C ASN A 130 1.49 9.01 12.97
N LEU A 131 1.23 8.73 14.24
CA LEU A 131 0.71 9.70 15.20
C LEU A 131 1.77 10.68 15.72
N GLU A 132 3.06 10.42 15.51
CA GLU A 132 4.12 11.35 15.90
C GLU A 132 4.06 12.64 15.08
N LYS A 133 3.51 12.57 13.87
CA LYS A 133 3.25 13.75 13.03
C LYS A 133 2.13 14.66 13.55
N LEU A 134 1.40 14.24 14.59
CA LEU A 134 0.32 15.02 15.20
C LEU A 134 0.84 16.04 16.23
N SER A 135 2.05 15.86 16.79
CA SER A 135 2.50 16.66 17.95
C SER A 135 2.87 18.11 17.65
N ASP A 136 2.88 18.55 16.39
CA ASP A 136 3.29 19.90 16.00
C ASP A 136 2.13 20.82 15.58
N SER A 137 0.90 20.31 15.51
CA SER A 137 -0.24 21.08 15.00
C SER A 137 -1.39 21.10 16.01
N GLY A 138 -1.53 22.20 16.74
CA GLY A 138 -2.74 22.53 17.52
C GLY A 138 -3.94 22.86 16.63
N VAL A 139 -4.23 22.01 15.65
CA VAL A 139 -5.10 22.30 14.50
C VAL A 139 -6.36 21.43 14.55
N GLU A 140 -7.47 22.04 14.16
CA GLU A 140 -8.72 21.35 13.83
C GLU A 140 -8.44 20.14 12.92
N PHE A 141 -9.09 19.01 13.21
CA PHE A 141 -8.98 17.85 12.34
C PHE A 141 -9.66 18.16 11.01
N ASP A 142 -8.89 18.33 9.93
CA ASP A 142 -9.38 18.39 8.56
C ASP A 142 -8.84 17.21 7.73
N GLU A 143 -9.43 16.99 6.55
CA GLU A 143 -9.09 15.84 5.69
C GLU A 143 -7.63 15.88 5.18
N GLU A 144 -7.09 17.08 4.97
CA GLU A 144 -5.71 17.27 4.52
C GLU A 144 -4.70 16.91 5.63
N SER A 145 -5.00 17.30 6.87
CA SER A 145 -4.19 16.98 8.04
C SER A 145 -4.15 15.48 8.29
N ILE A 146 -5.27 14.77 8.06
CA ILE A 146 -5.30 13.30 8.18
C ILE A 146 -4.42 12.62 7.14
N CYS A 147 -4.43 13.10 5.89
CA CYS A 147 -3.53 12.57 4.86
C CYS A 147 -2.06 12.69 5.27
N LYS A 148 -1.68 13.75 6.02
CA LYS A 148 -0.31 13.93 6.54
C LYS A 148 0.04 12.93 7.63
N LEU A 149 -0.94 12.44 8.39
CA LEU A 149 -0.76 11.43 9.44
C LEU A 149 -0.59 10.01 8.88
N LEU A 150 -0.81 9.81 7.58
CA LEU A 150 -0.61 8.51 6.96
C LEU A 150 0.77 8.43 6.31
N ASP A 151 1.38 7.26 6.41
CA ASP A 151 2.56 6.87 5.66
C ASP A 151 2.18 5.80 4.63
N VAL A 152 2.56 6.03 3.37
CA VAL A 152 2.44 5.05 2.29
C VAL A 152 3.79 4.42 2.03
N TYR A 153 3.88 3.14 2.31
CA TYR A 153 5.03 2.31 1.99
C TYR A 153 4.75 1.56 0.68
N LEU A 154 5.62 1.72 -0.30
CA LEU A 154 5.59 0.96 -1.55
C LEU A 154 6.80 0.04 -1.62
N HIS A 155 6.55 -1.26 -1.50
CA HIS A 155 7.53 -2.28 -1.82
C HIS A 155 7.35 -2.70 -3.28
N ILE A 156 8.37 -2.48 -4.09
CA ILE A 156 8.36 -2.82 -5.51
C ILE A 156 9.47 -3.84 -5.77
N ALA A 157 9.11 -4.97 -6.39
CA ALA A 157 10.06 -6.02 -6.73
C ALA A 157 9.81 -6.53 -8.15
N GLY A 158 10.87 -6.98 -8.82
CA GLY A 158 10.76 -7.68 -10.09
C GLY A 158 9.83 -8.90 -9.99
N TYR A 159 8.93 -9.04 -10.97
CA TYR A 159 8.00 -10.14 -11.14
C TYR A 159 8.11 -10.72 -12.55
N VAL A 160 8.60 -11.95 -12.63
CA VAL A 160 8.62 -12.72 -13.88
C VAL A 160 7.43 -13.67 -13.86
N PRO A 161 6.46 -13.56 -14.79
CA PRO A 161 5.35 -14.49 -14.88
C PRO A 161 5.88 -15.94 -15.01
N PRO A 162 5.51 -16.87 -14.13
CA PRO A 162 6.01 -18.25 -14.21
C PRO A 162 5.49 -18.93 -15.48
N LEU A 163 6.42 -19.41 -16.33
CA LEU A 163 6.37 -20.34 -17.50
C LEU A 163 5.19 -20.33 -18.50
N TYR A 164 3.99 -19.90 -18.11
CA TYR A 164 2.75 -19.86 -18.89
C TYR A 164 2.37 -18.43 -19.35
N GLY A 165 3.26 -17.46 -19.19
CA GLY A 165 3.06 -16.08 -19.63
C GLY A 165 4.02 -15.69 -20.76
N VAL A 166 3.52 -14.97 -21.75
CA VAL A 166 4.39 -14.27 -22.72
C VAL A 166 5.12 -13.15 -21.95
N PRO A 167 6.45 -12.97 -22.11
CA PRO A 167 7.16 -11.82 -21.54
C PRO A 167 6.44 -10.51 -21.84
N GLY A 168 6.27 -9.64 -20.84
CA GLY A 168 5.48 -8.40 -20.96
C GLY A 168 3.95 -8.58 -21.01
N ASN A 169 3.41 -9.80 -20.82
CA ASN A 169 1.97 -10.05 -20.76
C ASN A 169 1.60 -11.08 -19.69
N GLY A 170 1.85 -10.73 -18.42
CA GLY A 170 1.56 -11.58 -17.26
C GLY A 170 0.08 -11.76 -16.89
N ALA A 171 -0.85 -11.09 -17.59
CA ALA A 171 -2.26 -11.01 -17.21
C ALA A 171 -3.14 -12.16 -17.75
N ARG A 172 -2.67 -12.95 -18.72
CA ARG A 172 -3.50 -13.93 -19.46
C ARG A 172 -3.97 -15.16 -18.68
N LEU A 173 -3.57 -15.30 -17.41
CA LEU A 173 -3.89 -16.46 -16.55
C LEU A 173 -4.53 -16.06 -15.20
N ALA A 174 -5.14 -14.87 -15.12
CA ALA A 174 -6.04 -14.55 -14.02
C ALA A 174 -7.47 -14.99 -14.39
N VAL A 175 -7.78 -16.28 -14.26
CA VAL A 175 -9.16 -16.76 -14.39
C VAL A 175 -9.93 -16.28 -13.16
N VAL A 176 -10.71 -15.21 -13.31
CA VAL A 176 -11.70 -14.81 -12.32
C VAL A 176 -12.93 -15.69 -12.56
N GLY A 177 -13.01 -16.82 -11.86
CA GLY A 177 -14.24 -17.62 -11.84
C GLY A 177 -15.38 -16.82 -11.20
N PRO A 178 -16.65 -17.07 -11.57
CA PRO A 178 -17.79 -16.47 -10.90
C PRO A 178 -17.83 -16.97 -9.44
N GLY A 179 -17.79 -16.07 -8.46
CA GLY A 179 -18.20 -16.40 -7.09
C GLY A 179 -17.11 -16.64 -6.04
N ARG A 180 -16.07 -15.81 -5.96
CA ARG A 180 -15.45 -15.55 -4.64
C ARG A 180 -15.94 -14.19 -4.15
N ASP A 181 -16.58 -14.19 -2.98
CA ASP A 181 -16.78 -12.96 -2.23
C ASP A 181 -15.42 -12.29 -2.08
N VAL A 182 -15.33 -11.05 -2.58
CA VAL A 182 -14.09 -10.28 -2.47
C VAL A 182 -13.80 -10.13 -0.98
N ALA A 183 -12.67 -10.66 -0.51
CA ALA A 183 -12.23 -10.48 0.87
C ALA A 183 -12.28 -8.99 1.20
N THR A 184 -13.17 -8.62 2.12
CA THR A 184 -13.54 -7.23 2.42
C THR A 184 -12.40 -6.46 3.07
N ALA A 185 -11.44 -7.15 3.69
CA ALA A 185 -10.22 -6.55 4.25
C ALA A 185 -8.99 -7.44 4.08
N LYS A 186 -7.81 -6.80 4.00
CA LYS A 186 -6.49 -7.39 4.26
C LYS A 186 -5.69 -6.44 5.16
N TYR A 187 -5.17 -6.97 6.27
CA TYR A 187 -4.38 -6.21 7.24
C TYR A 187 -3.14 -7.00 7.65
N SER A 188 -2.06 -6.32 8.03
CA SER A 188 -0.87 -6.97 8.59
C SER A 188 -0.98 -7.03 10.12
N ASP A 189 -1.28 -8.22 10.63
CA ASP A 189 -1.13 -8.56 12.05
C ASP A 189 -0.45 -9.93 12.06
N TRP A 190 0.88 -9.92 11.97
CA TRP A 190 1.65 -11.15 12.09
C TRP A 190 1.57 -11.58 13.55
N VAL A 191 0.76 -12.60 13.81
CA VAL A 191 0.64 -13.23 15.13
C VAL A 191 2.03 -13.63 15.61
N ARG A 192 2.50 -13.03 16.70
CA ARG A 192 3.64 -13.54 17.48
C ARG A 192 3.15 -14.57 18.48
#